data_AF-A0A2V9YKW8-F1
#
_entry.id   AF-A0A2V9YKW8-F1
#
_cell.length_a   1.000
_cell.length_b   1.000
_cell.length_c   1.000
_cell.angle_alpha   90.00
_cell.angle_beta   90.00
_cell.angle_gamma   90.00
#
_symmetry.space_group_name_H-M   'P 1'
#
loop_
_entity.id
_entity.type
_entity.pdbx_description
1 polymer ?
#
loop_
_entity_poly.entity_id
_entity_poly.type
_entity_poly.pdbx_seq_one_letter_code
_entity_poly.pdbx_strand_id
1 'polypeptide(L)'
;KGKLQRQWKRAGSAWELVFDYRASHRYWHQGNWGKGQLHRKLTVRIENAGSKPSYEDGRIHFPIKLKPGEPWHVCIKMIPEIEGKKLPVLYGCHDFFAADTELDRRRHIFLNEATHFHTKESETLSSVVIQALRQAKNDLAALRLYDLDADKRDWTMAAGLPIYVALFGRDTLTASWQSALISPAMMRGTLPELVKWQGREVNDWRDEQPGRMLHEAHTGPLATLGYNPRTRYYGATTTSSFFPVVAA
;
A
#
# COMPACT_ATOMS: atom_id res chain seq x y z
N LYS A 1 -7.25 24.38 -1.94
CA LYS A 1 -5.96 24.98 -1.50
C LYS A 1 -5.43 24.18 -0.33
N GLY A 2 -4.15 23.80 -0.34
CA GLY A 2 -3.51 23.07 0.75
C GLY A 2 -2.53 23.96 1.52
N LYS A 3 -2.30 23.66 2.79
CA LYS A 3 -1.31 24.30 3.65
C LYS A 3 -0.34 23.22 4.12
N LEU A 4 0.94 23.41 3.82
CA LEU A 4 2.03 22.58 4.33
C LEU A 4 2.79 23.36 5.40
N GLN A 5 2.93 22.77 6.57
CA GLN A 5 3.82 23.25 7.63
C GLN A 5 4.99 22.30 7.76
N ARG A 6 6.18 22.86 7.99
CA ARG A 6 7.41 22.10 8.21
C ARG A 6 8.01 22.55 9.54
N GLN A 7 8.41 21.61 10.37
CA GLN A 7 9.02 21.90 11.65
C GLN A 7 10.20 20.97 11.90
N TRP A 8 11.38 21.55 12.10
CA TRP A 8 12.54 20.87 12.64
C TRP A 8 12.58 21.09 14.15
N LYS A 9 12.62 20.03 14.94
CA LYS A 9 12.66 20.13 16.40
C LYS A 9 13.47 19.00 17.03
N ARG A 10 13.99 19.27 18.22
CA ARG A 10 14.57 18.23 19.08
C ARG A 10 13.46 17.55 19.88
N ALA A 11 13.48 16.23 19.96
CA ALA A 11 12.51 15.41 20.68
C ALA A 11 13.27 14.42 21.60
N GLY A 12 13.62 14.88 22.80
CA GLY A 12 14.50 14.14 23.71
C GLY A 12 15.91 13.97 23.14
N SER A 13 16.37 12.72 23.00
CA SER A 13 17.63 12.36 22.33
C SER A 13 17.53 12.33 20.80
N ALA A 14 16.32 12.37 20.24
CA ALA A 14 16.07 12.32 18.82
C ALA A 14 15.89 13.72 18.19
N TRP A 15 15.94 13.77 16.86
CA TRP A 15 15.52 14.92 16.06
C TRP A 15 14.33 14.55 15.18
N GLU A 16 13.38 15.47 15.01
CA GLU A 16 12.19 15.25 14.20
C GLU A 16 12.05 16.37 13.17
N LEU A 17 11.97 15.98 11.89
CA LEU A 17 11.46 16.81 10.81
C LEU A 17 10.00 16.43 10.56
N VAL A 18 9.09 17.32 10.89
CA VAL A 18 7.64 17.10 10.76
C VAL A 18 7.11 17.87 9.57
N PHE A 19 6.40 17.16 8.70
CA PHE A 19 5.57 17.72 7.63
C PHE A 19 4.10 17.56 8.04
N ASP A 20 3.35 18.65 8.16
CA ASP A 20 1.90 18.63 8.41
C ASP A 20 1.18 19.30 7.23
N TYR A 21 0.42 18.49 6.49
CA TYR A 21 -0.33 18.93 5.32
C TYR A 21 -1.83 18.83 5.56
N ARG A 22 -2.52 19.96 5.37
CA ARG A 22 -3.98 20.04 5.43
C ARG A 22 -4.53 20.64 4.15
N ALA A 23 -5.55 20.03 3.58
CA ALA A 23 -6.24 20.55 2.42
C ALA A 23 -7.75 20.40 2.56
N SER A 24 -8.47 21.30 1.89
CA SER A 24 -9.90 21.14 1.66
C SER A 24 -10.28 21.64 0.28
N HIS A 25 -11.34 21.06 -0.25
CA HIS A 25 -11.87 21.36 -1.57
C HIS A 25 -13.39 21.14 -1.56
N ARG A 26 -14.15 22.16 -1.94
CA ARG A 26 -15.58 22.01 -2.23
C ARG A 26 -15.72 21.65 -3.69
N TYR A 27 -16.55 20.67 -3.99
CA TYR A 27 -16.74 20.17 -5.35
C TYR A 27 -18.23 20.06 -5.70
N TRP A 28 -18.51 20.12 -7.00
CA TRP A 28 -19.82 19.89 -7.61
C TRP A 28 -19.59 19.24 -8.98
N HIS A 29 -19.93 17.96 -9.11
CA HIS A 29 -19.71 17.16 -10.30
C HIS A 29 -20.96 16.34 -10.58
N GLN A 30 -21.67 16.65 -11.68
CA GLN A 30 -22.83 15.87 -12.15
C GLN A 30 -23.85 15.56 -11.03
N GLY A 31 -24.23 16.56 -10.25
CA GLY A 31 -25.15 16.42 -9.12
C GLY A 31 -24.53 15.89 -7.82
N ASN A 32 -23.30 15.37 -7.85
CA ASN A 32 -22.54 15.02 -6.66
C ASN A 32 -21.80 16.23 -6.11
N TRP A 33 -22.08 16.64 -4.88
CA TRP A 33 -21.43 17.79 -4.27
C TRP A 33 -21.03 17.49 -2.83
N GLY A 34 -20.04 18.24 -2.36
CA GLY A 34 -19.52 18.03 -1.02
C GLY A 34 -18.29 18.86 -0.73
N LYS A 35 -17.65 18.54 0.39
CA LYS A 35 -16.39 19.14 0.79
C LYS A 35 -15.42 18.02 1.18
N GLY A 36 -14.47 17.73 0.30
CA GLY A 36 -13.34 16.88 0.62
C GLY A 36 -12.40 17.57 1.61
N GLN A 37 -11.92 16.83 2.59
CA GLN A 37 -10.92 17.27 3.56
C GLN A 37 -9.83 16.23 3.66
N LEU A 38 -8.60 16.69 3.86
CA LEU A 38 -7.42 15.83 3.93
C LEU A 38 -6.49 16.34 5.02
N HIS A 39 -6.07 15.46 5.92
CA HIS A 39 -4.95 15.67 6.84
C HIS A 39 -3.93 14.55 6.67
N ARG A 40 -2.71 14.91 6.28
CA ARG A 40 -1.56 14.01 6.13
C ARG A 40 -0.38 14.60 6.85
N LYS A 41 0.22 13.85 7.75
CA LYS A 41 1.43 14.26 8.45
C LYS A 41 2.49 13.17 8.35
N LEU A 42 3.73 13.58 8.20
CA LEU A 42 4.89 12.69 8.16
C LEU A 42 5.92 13.21 9.15
N THR A 43 6.29 12.38 10.11
CA THR A 43 7.41 12.66 11.00
C THR A 43 8.61 11.84 10.55
N VAL A 44 9.65 12.50 10.05
CA VAL A 44 10.97 11.90 9.83
C VAL A 44 11.74 12.05 11.12
N ARG A 45 11.94 10.94 11.83
CA ARG A 45 12.57 10.89 13.14
C ARG A 45 13.96 10.28 13.03
N ILE A 46 14.96 10.99 13.53
CA ILE A 46 16.38 10.66 13.48
C ILE A 46 16.82 10.27 14.89
N GLU A 47 17.29 9.05 15.03
CA GLU A 47 17.72 8.45 16.29
C GLU A 47 19.13 7.87 16.15
N ASN A 48 19.85 7.76 17.26
CA ASN A 48 21.15 7.11 17.35
C ASN A 48 22.18 7.59 16.31
N ALA A 49 22.09 8.86 15.90
CA ALA A 49 23.02 9.43 14.93
C ALA A 49 24.41 9.59 15.54
N GLY A 50 25.44 9.04 14.89
CA GLY A 50 26.85 9.19 15.29
C GLY A 50 27.37 10.62 15.18
N SER A 51 26.58 11.53 14.59
CA SER A 51 26.85 12.97 14.59
C SER A 51 25.55 13.76 14.73
N LYS A 52 25.67 15.00 15.23
CA LYS A 52 24.52 15.88 15.44
C LYS A 52 23.95 16.29 14.07
N PRO A 53 22.68 15.96 13.76
CA PRO A 53 22.07 16.41 12.51
C PRO A 53 21.74 17.91 12.55
N SER A 54 21.77 18.55 11.39
CA SER A 54 21.20 19.88 11.15
C SER A 54 20.20 19.83 9.99
N TYR A 55 19.32 20.82 9.92
CA TYR A 55 18.33 20.96 8.84
C TYR A 55 18.42 22.36 8.23
N GLU A 56 18.77 22.43 6.96
CA GLU A 56 18.96 23.66 6.20
C GLU A 56 18.58 23.41 4.73
N ASP A 57 17.97 24.38 4.07
CA ASP A 57 17.58 24.31 2.65
C ASP A 57 16.83 23.03 2.22
N GLY A 58 15.98 22.51 3.11
CA GLY A 58 15.19 21.31 2.84
C GLY A 58 15.97 19.99 2.96
N ARG A 59 17.22 20.02 3.44
CA ARG A 59 18.11 18.87 3.57
C ARG A 59 18.46 18.63 5.03
N ILE A 60 18.59 17.35 5.39
CA ILE A 60 19.14 16.94 6.69
C ILE A 60 20.63 16.66 6.47
N HIS A 61 21.48 17.38 7.19
CA HIS A 61 22.93 17.27 7.10
C HIS A 61 23.49 16.50 8.30
N PHE A 62 24.44 15.61 8.03
CA PHE A 62 25.20 14.89 9.05
C PHE A 62 26.68 15.17 8.83
N PRO A 63 27.36 15.95 9.70
CA PRO A 63 28.81 16.11 9.61
C PRO A 63 29.47 14.81 10.05
N ILE A 64 30.25 14.17 9.18
CA ILE A 64 30.89 12.88 9.44
C ILE A 64 32.41 13.06 9.31
N LYS A 65 33.15 12.70 10.36
CA LYS A 65 34.62 12.65 10.38
C LYS A 65 35.02 11.35 11.07
N LEU A 66 35.64 10.43 10.34
CA LEU A 66 35.94 9.08 10.82
C LEU A 66 37.43 8.78 10.68
N LYS A 67 37.98 8.06 11.66
CA LYS A 67 39.29 7.40 11.55
C LYS A 67 39.16 6.11 10.72
N PRO A 68 40.28 5.55 10.20
CA PRO A 68 40.25 4.23 9.58
C PRO A 68 39.61 3.18 10.51
N GLY A 69 38.56 2.51 10.02
CA GLY A 69 37.82 1.48 10.76
C GLY A 69 36.76 1.98 11.75
N GLU A 70 36.57 3.30 11.91
CA GLU A 70 35.56 3.86 12.81
C GLU A 70 34.16 3.81 12.16
N PRO A 71 33.16 3.17 12.80
CA PRO A 71 31.81 3.09 12.25
C PRO A 71 31.03 4.38 12.48
N TRP A 72 30.15 4.71 11.53
CA TRP A 72 29.12 5.73 11.72
C TRP A 72 27.76 5.14 11.39
N HIS A 73 26.75 5.54 12.16
CA HIS A 73 25.40 5.01 12.07
C HIS A 73 24.37 6.11 12.30
N VAL A 74 23.18 5.92 11.72
CA VAL A 74 21.97 6.67 12.04
C VAL A 74 20.74 5.81 11.78
N CYS A 75 19.70 5.98 12.59
CA CYS A 75 18.38 5.41 12.36
C CYS A 75 17.39 6.48 11.94
N ILE A 76 16.78 6.31 10.77
CA ILE A 76 15.78 7.23 10.20
C ILE A 76 14.44 6.49 10.13
N LYS A 77 13.46 6.97 10.89
CA LYS A 77 12.09 6.45 10.92
C LYS A 77 11.17 7.42 10.20
N MET A 78 10.42 6.91 9.22
CA MET A 78 9.34 7.65 8.57
C MET A 78 8.03 7.22 9.22
N ILE A 79 7.36 8.15 9.91
CA ILE A 79 6.17 7.86 10.71
C ILE A 79 4.99 8.65 10.14
N PRO A 80 4.17 8.03 9.27
CA PRO A 80 3.00 8.67 8.71
C PRO A 80 1.88 8.82 9.76
N GLU A 81 1.07 9.84 9.58
CA GLU A 81 -0.19 10.09 10.28
C GLU A 81 -1.24 10.45 9.23
N ILE A 82 -2.29 9.64 9.14
CA ILE A 82 -3.35 9.74 8.15
C ILE A 82 -4.63 10.09 8.89
N GLU A 83 -5.20 11.26 8.60
CA GLU A 83 -6.43 11.76 9.26
C GLU A 83 -6.35 11.73 10.80
N GLY A 84 -5.20 12.11 11.36
CA GLY A 84 -4.94 12.10 12.81
C GLY A 84 -4.56 10.74 13.39
N LYS A 85 -4.67 9.66 12.62
CA LYS A 85 -4.21 8.31 13.04
C LYS A 85 -2.74 8.14 12.71
N LYS A 86 -1.89 8.15 13.75
CA LYS A 86 -0.46 7.87 13.62
C LYS A 86 -0.25 6.37 13.35
N LEU A 87 0.49 6.04 12.31
CA LEU A 87 0.86 4.67 11.99
C LEU A 87 2.02 4.20 12.89
N PRO A 88 2.02 2.92 13.31
CA PRO A 88 3.09 2.39 14.13
C PRO A 88 4.39 2.31 13.36
N VAL A 89 5.50 2.45 14.08
CA VAL A 89 6.84 2.12 13.54
C VAL A 89 6.99 0.61 13.62
N LEU A 90 7.09 -0.04 12.46
CA LEU A 90 7.13 -1.50 12.37
C LEU A 90 8.53 -2.07 12.63
N TYR A 91 9.57 -1.31 12.29
CA TYR A 91 10.97 -1.74 12.38
C TYR A 91 11.75 -0.83 13.32
N GLY A 92 12.48 -1.42 14.27
CA GLY A 92 13.37 -0.72 15.17
C GLY A 92 14.71 -0.34 14.52
N CYS A 93 15.60 0.18 15.35
CA CYS A 93 16.94 0.56 14.90
C CYS A 93 17.80 -0.70 14.80
N HIS A 94 18.47 -0.91 13.65
CA HIS A 94 19.16 -2.16 13.28
C HIS A 94 18.26 -3.37 12.97
N ASP A 95 16.94 -3.21 12.95
CA ASP A 95 16.00 -4.29 12.62
C ASP A 95 15.79 -4.44 11.10
N PHE A 96 16.87 -4.67 10.34
CA PHE A 96 16.81 -4.80 8.89
C PHE A 96 16.24 -6.14 8.39
N PHE A 97 16.29 -7.19 9.23
CA PHE A 97 15.97 -8.56 8.81
C PHE A 97 15.13 -9.37 9.83
N ALA A 98 14.94 -8.86 11.05
CA ALA A 98 14.50 -9.68 12.19
C ALA A 98 13.22 -9.18 12.89
N ALA A 99 12.51 -8.20 12.33
CA ALA A 99 11.24 -7.82 12.92
C ALA A 99 10.18 -8.85 12.50
N ASP A 100 9.80 -9.74 13.41
CA ASP A 100 8.64 -10.62 13.28
C ASP A 100 7.35 -9.79 13.44
N THR A 101 7.17 -8.79 12.56
CA THR A 101 6.00 -7.92 12.56
C THR A 101 4.79 -8.73 12.12
N GLU A 102 3.59 -8.28 12.50
CA GLU A 102 2.36 -8.94 12.01
C GLU A 102 2.26 -8.92 10.48
N LEU A 103 2.80 -7.90 9.80
CA LEU A 103 2.84 -7.85 8.34
C LEU A 103 3.77 -8.91 7.78
N ASP A 104 4.97 -9.06 8.37
CA ASP A 104 5.94 -10.08 7.98
C ASP A 104 5.36 -11.49 8.23
N ARG A 105 4.71 -11.73 9.37
CA ARG A 105 4.03 -13.01 9.65
C ARG A 105 2.99 -13.34 8.59
N ARG A 106 2.12 -12.38 8.25
CA ARG A 106 1.09 -12.56 7.21
C ARG A 106 1.69 -12.84 5.83
N ARG A 107 2.79 -12.18 5.48
CA ARG A 107 3.57 -12.46 4.26
C ARG A 107 4.11 -13.89 4.29
N HIS A 108 4.74 -14.31 5.39
CA HIS A 108 5.32 -15.64 5.53
C HIS A 108 4.26 -16.76 5.49
N ILE A 109 3.09 -16.55 6.10
CA ILE A 109 1.96 -17.50 6.01
C ILE A 109 1.67 -17.82 4.54
N PHE A 110 1.49 -16.79 3.69
CA PHE A 110 1.24 -17.01 2.27
C PHE A 110 2.42 -17.68 1.56
N LEU A 111 3.65 -17.19 1.77
CA LEU A 111 4.84 -17.72 1.08
C LEU A 111 5.10 -19.20 1.42
N ASN A 112 4.80 -19.62 2.66
CA ASN A 112 5.00 -20.97 3.16
C ASN A 112 3.82 -21.92 2.87
N GLU A 113 2.59 -21.42 2.83
CA GLU A 113 1.39 -22.26 2.57
C GLU A 113 1.08 -22.38 1.07
N ALA A 114 1.56 -21.45 0.23
CA ALA A 114 1.36 -21.52 -1.22
C ALA A 114 2.12 -22.69 -1.86
N THR A 115 1.66 -23.14 -3.03
CA THR A 115 2.27 -24.23 -3.81
C THR A 115 3.77 -24.02 -4.01
N HIS A 116 4.55 -25.06 -3.73
CA HIS A 116 5.99 -25.08 -3.91
C HIS A 116 6.37 -25.70 -5.25
N PHE A 117 7.35 -25.09 -5.92
CA PHE A 117 7.81 -25.50 -7.24
C PHE A 117 9.23 -26.08 -7.17
N HIS A 118 9.39 -27.29 -7.69
CA HIS A 118 10.65 -28.01 -7.73
C HIS A 118 10.90 -28.59 -9.12
N THR A 119 12.15 -28.58 -9.55
CA THR A 119 12.62 -29.29 -10.75
C THR A 119 13.91 -30.00 -10.39
N LYS A 120 14.15 -31.15 -11.01
CA LYS A 120 15.50 -31.74 -11.02
C LYS A 120 16.42 -30.87 -11.88
N GLU A 121 17.72 -30.95 -11.63
CA GLU A 121 18.71 -30.39 -12.55
C GLU A 121 18.48 -31.00 -13.93
N SER A 122 18.41 -30.13 -14.94
CA SER A 122 18.02 -30.46 -16.30
C SER A 122 18.74 -29.53 -17.25
N GLU A 123 19.13 -30.04 -18.41
CA GLU A 123 19.68 -29.23 -19.53
C GLU A 123 18.60 -28.39 -20.23
N THR A 124 17.36 -28.40 -19.72
CA THR A 124 16.24 -27.60 -20.24
C THR A 124 16.05 -26.28 -19.49
N LEU A 125 15.19 -25.40 -20.00
CA LEU A 125 14.81 -24.13 -19.37
C LEU A 125 13.96 -24.25 -18.09
N SER A 126 13.82 -25.47 -17.53
CA SER A 126 12.98 -25.73 -16.36
C SER A 126 13.36 -24.88 -15.14
N SER A 127 14.66 -24.64 -14.92
CA SER A 127 15.14 -23.80 -13.81
C SER A 127 14.67 -22.34 -13.94
N VAL A 128 14.66 -21.79 -15.16
CA VAL A 128 14.21 -20.42 -15.45
C VAL A 128 12.71 -20.29 -15.17
N VAL A 129 11.90 -21.25 -15.62
CA VAL A 129 10.45 -21.26 -15.36
C VAL A 129 10.14 -21.30 -13.87
N ILE A 130 10.84 -22.16 -13.11
CA ILE A 130 10.68 -22.27 -11.66
C ILE A 130 11.07 -20.97 -10.93
N GLN A 131 12.15 -20.31 -11.37
CA GLN A 131 12.54 -19.01 -10.82
C GLN A 131 11.48 -17.93 -11.10
N ALA A 132 10.93 -17.89 -12.32
CA ALA A 132 9.87 -16.96 -12.67
C ALA A 132 8.61 -17.17 -11.80
N LEU A 133 8.20 -18.42 -11.56
CA LEU A 133 7.08 -18.73 -10.68
C LEU A 133 7.34 -18.36 -9.21
N ARG A 134 8.57 -18.55 -8.73
CA ARG A 134 8.97 -18.10 -7.38
C ARG A 134 8.95 -16.58 -7.26
N GLN A 135 9.41 -15.86 -8.29
CA GLN A 135 9.35 -14.41 -8.32
C GLN A 135 7.90 -13.92 -8.34
N ALA A 136 7.04 -14.51 -9.20
CA ALA A 136 5.63 -14.17 -9.25
C ALA A 136 4.93 -14.36 -7.89
N LYS A 137 5.26 -15.43 -7.14
CA LYS A 137 4.77 -15.61 -5.76
C LYS A 137 5.23 -14.48 -4.84
N ASN A 138 6.49 -14.08 -4.90
CA ASN A 138 7.02 -12.98 -4.08
C ASN A 138 6.41 -11.62 -4.43
N ASP A 139 6.13 -11.40 -5.72
CA ASP A 139 5.52 -10.18 -6.25
C ASP A 139 4.06 -10.06 -5.80
N LEU A 140 3.27 -11.13 -5.89
CA LEU A 140 1.90 -11.17 -5.36
C LEU A 140 1.89 -10.82 -3.87
N ALA A 141 2.80 -11.41 -3.09
CA ALA A 141 2.93 -11.11 -1.66
C ALA A 141 3.32 -9.64 -1.41
N ALA A 142 4.08 -9.01 -2.31
CA ALA A 142 4.48 -7.60 -2.20
C ALA A 142 3.35 -6.63 -2.56
N LEU A 143 2.38 -7.07 -3.36
CA LEU A 143 1.20 -6.29 -3.73
C LEU A 143 0.07 -6.35 -2.71
N ARG A 144 0.18 -7.14 -1.63
CA ARG A 144 -0.88 -7.29 -0.62
C ARG A 144 -1.33 -5.95 -0.02
N LEU A 145 -2.64 -5.72 -0.01
CA LEU A 145 -3.28 -4.59 0.64
C LEU A 145 -3.70 -4.98 2.06
N TYR A 146 -2.78 -4.91 3.01
CA TYR A 146 -3.00 -5.37 4.39
C TYR A 146 -4.21 -4.74 5.10
N ASP A 147 -4.55 -3.49 4.77
CA ASP A 147 -5.71 -2.80 5.32
C ASP A 147 -7.06 -3.38 4.84
N LEU A 148 -7.04 -4.17 3.76
CA LEU A 148 -8.21 -4.82 3.16
C LEU A 148 -8.22 -6.35 3.35
N ASP A 149 -7.29 -6.88 4.14
CA ASP A 149 -7.30 -8.30 4.51
C ASP A 149 -8.61 -8.63 5.24
N ALA A 150 -9.31 -9.67 4.78
CA ALA A 150 -10.43 -10.25 5.51
C ALA A 150 -9.92 -11.10 6.69
N ASP A 151 -8.81 -11.81 6.48
CA ASP A 151 -8.10 -12.58 7.49
C ASP A 151 -6.59 -12.67 7.14
N LYS A 152 -5.76 -13.24 8.03
CA LYS A 152 -4.36 -13.57 7.74
C LYS A 152 -4.20 -14.43 6.47
N ARG A 153 -5.18 -15.30 6.19
CA ARG A 153 -5.19 -16.21 5.02
C ARG A 153 -6.11 -15.80 3.88
N ASP A 154 -6.89 -14.73 4.06
CA ASP A 154 -7.88 -14.27 3.09
C ASP A 154 -7.61 -12.79 2.81
N TRP A 155 -6.90 -12.53 1.73
CA TRP A 155 -6.33 -11.21 1.45
C TRP A 155 -6.54 -10.77 0.02
N THR A 156 -6.35 -9.47 -0.24
CA THR A 156 -6.40 -8.91 -1.60
C THR A 156 -5.16 -8.07 -1.86
N MET A 157 -5.01 -7.61 -3.10
CA MET A 157 -3.79 -7.01 -3.60
C MET A 157 -4.06 -5.72 -4.36
N ALA A 158 -3.02 -4.90 -4.51
CA ALA A 158 -3.02 -3.76 -5.41
C ALA A 158 -2.96 -4.25 -6.85
N ALA A 159 -3.42 -3.41 -7.79
CA ALA A 159 -3.20 -3.66 -9.22
C ALA A 159 -1.72 -3.60 -9.61
N GLY A 160 -0.93 -2.73 -8.96
CA GLY A 160 0.50 -2.65 -9.24
C GLY A 160 1.21 -1.47 -8.60
N LEU A 161 2.54 -1.51 -8.63
CA LEU A 161 3.42 -0.46 -8.11
C LEU A 161 4.13 0.28 -9.26
N PRO A 162 4.51 1.56 -9.09
CA PRO A 162 4.19 2.43 -7.96
C PRO A 162 2.89 3.24 -8.14
N ILE A 163 2.23 3.15 -9.29
CA ILE A 163 1.16 4.07 -9.68
C ILE A 163 -0.25 3.51 -9.38
N TYR A 164 -0.40 2.19 -9.32
CA TYR A 164 -1.70 1.50 -9.18
C TYR A 164 -1.91 0.89 -7.79
N VAL A 165 -1.48 1.61 -6.75
CA VAL A 165 -1.55 1.18 -5.34
C VAL A 165 -2.93 1.46 -4.76
N ALA A 166 -3.91 0.69 -5.20
CA ALA A 166 -5.31 0.80 -4.82
C ALA A 166 -6.05 -0.51 -5.09
N LEU A 167 -7.29 -0.62 -4.62
CA LEU A 167 -8.16 -1.73 -4.97
C LEU A 167 -8.70 -1.52 -6.38
N PHE A 168 -8.36 -2.41 -7.31
CA PHE A 168 -8.86 -2.42 -8.68
C PHE A 168 -9.63 -3.71 -8.94
N GLY A 169 -10.92 -3.61 -9.28
CA GLY A 169 -11.81 -4.77 -9.32
C GLY A 169 -11.36 -5.82 -10.33
N ARG A 170 -11.16 -5.42 -11.60
CA ARG A 170 -10.73 -6.38 -12.64
C ARG A 170 -9.37 -6.98 -12.31
N ASP A 171 -8.41 -6.15 -11.95
CA ASP A 171 -7.01 -6.55 -11.79
C ASP A 171 -6.85 -7.51 -10.60
N THR A 172 -7.54 -7.25 -9.49
CA THR A 172 -7.57 -8.18 -8.34
C THR A 172 -8.32 -9.47 -8.66
N LEU A 173 -9.44 -9.43 -9.39
CA LEU A 173 -10.12 -10.65 -9.84
C LEU A 173 -9.23 -11.49 -10.75
N THR A 174 -8.60 -10.90 -11.77
CA THR A 174 -7.73 -11.62 -12.70
C THR A 174 -6.55 -12.24 -11.99
N ALA A 175 -5.84 -11.46 -11.17
CA ALA A 175 -4.67 -11.98 -10.47
C ALA A 175 -5.04 -13.04 -9.44
N SER A 176 -6.14 -12.87 -8.70
CA SER A 176 -6.62 -13.87 -7.74
C SER A 176 -7.03 -15.17 -8.44
N TRP A 177 -7.72 -15.09 -9.58
CA TRP A 177 -8.11 -16.26 -10.39
C TRP A 177 -6.90 -16.99 -10.97
N GLN A 178 -5.94 -16.27 -11.58
CA GLN A 178 -4.72 -16.87 -12.12
C GLN A 178 -3.82 -17.48 -11.02
N SER A 179 -3.77 -16.84 -9.85
CA SER A 179 -2.99 -17.31 -8.71
C SER A 179 -3.68 -18.44 -7.93
N ALA A 180 -4.89 -18.86 -8.28
CA ALA A 180 -5.54 -20.03 -7.69
C ALA A 180 -4.68 -21.31 -7.82
N LEU A 181 -3.86 -21.40 -8.88
CA LEU A 181 -2.88 -22.47 -9.07
C LEU A 181 -1.83 -22.54 -7.95
N ILE A 182 -1.57 -21.43 -7.27
CA ILE A 182 -0.61 -21.34 -6.15
C ILE A 182 -1.27 -21.22 -4.79
N SER A 183 -2.40 -20.53 -4.70
CA SER A 183 -3.17 -20.40 -3.46
C SER A 183 -4.55 -19.76 -3.72
N PRO A 184 -5.64 -20.33 -3.18
CA PRO A 184 -6.96 -19.69 -3.21
C PRO A 184 -7.11 -18.50 -2.24
N ALA A 185 -6.10 -18.20 -1.42
CA ALA A 185 -6.13 -17.12 -0.41
C ALA A 185 -6.54 -15.75 -0.98
N MET A 186 -6.05 -15.41 -2.18
CA MET A 186 -6.35 -14.13 -2.82
C MET A 186 -7.80 -14.03 -3.30
N MET A 187 -8.36 -15.14 -3.80
CA MET A 187 -9.78 -15.17 -4.20
C MET A 187 -10.68 -15.02 -2.98
N ARG A 188 -10.37 -15.74 -1.89
CA ARG A 188 -11.15 -15.69 -0.64
C ARG A 188 -11.13 -14.31 0.02
N GLY A 189 -10.06 -13.54 -0.14
CA GLY A 189 -10.04 -12.14 0.31
C GLY A 189 -10.70 -11.17 -0.67
N THR A 190 -10.44 -11.32 -1.98
CA THR A 190 -10.89 -10.39 -3.02
C THR A 190 -12.39 -10.43 -3.24
N LEU A 191 -13.01 -11.61 -3.31
CA LEU A 191 -14.44 -11.74 -3.61
C LEU A 191 -15.31 -11.05 -2.54
N PRO A 192 -15.15 -11.33 -1.23
CA PRO A 192 -15.94 -10.64 -0.20
C PRO A 192 -15.63 -9.15 -0.12
N GLU A 193 -14.37 -8.74 -0.36
CA GLU A 193 -14.02 -7.32 -0.38
C GLU A 193 -14.76 -6.59 -1.48
N LEU A 194 -14.75 -7.08 -2.73
CA LEU A 194 -15.46 -6.43 -3.85
C LEU A 194 -16.97 -6.36 -3.66
N VAL A 195 -17.59 -7.32 -2.96
CA VAL A 195 -19.03 -7.27 -2.62
C VAL A 195 -19.35 -6.06 -1.72
N LYS A 196 -18.47 -5.70 -0.78
CA LYS A 196 -18.65 -4.50 0.06
C LYS A 196 -18.73 -3.23 -0.79
N TRP A 197 -18.06 -3.23 -1.93
CA TRP A 197 -18.00 -2.12 -2.88
C TRP A 197 -19.02 -2.22 -4.01
N GLN A 198 -19.95 -3.19 -4.04
CA GLN A 198 -20.94 -3.25 -5.12
C GLN A 198 -21.82 -1.98 -5.14
N GLY A 199 -22.06 -1.44 -6.33
CA GLY A 199 -22.88 -0.25 -6.55
C GLY A 199 -24.31 -0.44 -6.05
N ARG A 200 -24.88 0.59 -5.41
CA ARG A 200 -26.22 0.54 -4.78
C ARG A 200 -27.16 1.63 -5.25
N GLU A 201 -26.63 2.69 -5.82
CA GLU A 201 -27.39 3.85 -6.28
C GLU A 201 -26.96 4.24 -7.70
N VAL A 202 -27.77 5.09 -8.34
CA VAL A 202 -27.41 5.70 -9.61
C VAL A 202 -26.63 6.99 -9.31
N ASN A 203 -25.37 7.03 -9.72
CA ASN A 203 -24.49 8.18 -9.51
C ASN A 203 -23.61 8.41 -10.74
N ASP A 204 -23.96 9.42 -11.53
CA ASP A 204 -23.29 9.75 -12.80
C ASP A 204 -21.80 10.06 -12.61
N TRP A 205 -21.43 10.79 -11.55
CA TRP A 205 -20.02 11.13 -11.31
C TRP A 205 -19.15 9.91 -11.06
N ARG A 206 -19.69 8.89 -10.39
CA ARG A 206 -18.96 7.65 -10.06
C ARG A 206 -19.15 6.56 -11.10
N ASP A 207 -19.96 6.78 -12.14
CA ASP A 207 -20.50 5.74 -13.03
C ASP A 207 -21.21 4.60 -12.28
N GLU A 208 -21.73 4.88 -11.09
CA GLU A 208 -22.35 3.85 -10.23
C GLU A 208 -23.76 3.52 -10.70
N GLN A 209 -24.08 2.24 -10.69
CA GLN A 209 -25.43 1.71 -10.86
C GLN A 209 -25.63 0.54 -9.90
N PRO A 210 -26.88 0.24 -9.48
CA PRO A 210 -27.17 -0.93 -8.66
C PRO A 210 -26.62 -2.22 -9.29
N GLY A 211 -25.85 -2.99 -8.52
CA GLY A 211 -25.27 -4.25 -8.95
C GLY A 211 -23.91 -4.14 -9.67
N ARG A 212 -23.49 -2.94 -10.09
CA ARG A 212 -22.22 -2.72 -10.79
C ARG A 212 -21.03 -2.95 -9.86
N MET A 213 -20.02 -3.69 -10.32
CA MET A 213 -18.82 -3.97 -9.54
C MET A 213 -17.80 -2.84 -9.65
N LEU A 214 -17.04 -2.61 -8.57
CA LEU A 214 -16.04 -1.56 -8.47
C LEU A 214 -15.00 -1.64 -9.60
N HIS A 215 -14.70 -0.52 -10.25
CA HIS A 215 -13.52 -0.43 -11.12
C HIS A 215 -12.26 -0.18 -10.31
N GLU A 216 -12.25 0.91 -9.53
CA GLU A 216 -11.11 1.31 -8.71
C GLU A 216 -11.56 2.11 -7.46
N ALA A 217 -10.84 1.93 -6.34
CA ALA A 217 -11.01 2.70 -5.11
C ALA A 217 -9.65 3.15 -4.54
N HIS A 218 -9.51 4.46 -4.36
CA HIS A 218 -8.26 5.14 -4.00
C HIS A 218 -8.43 5.98 -2.73
N THR A 219 -7.41 5.95 -1.87
CA THR A 219 -7.30 6.78 -0.66
C THR A 219 -6.33 7.97 -0.83
N GLY A 220 -5.91 8.21 -2.08
CA GLY A 220 -4.97 9.27 -2.44
C GLY A 220 -5.57 10.69 -2.31
N PRO A 221 -4.72 11.74 -2.30
CA PRO A 221 -5.17 13.12 -2.07
C PRO A 221 -6.22 13.62 -3.06
N LEU A 222 -6.06 13.35 -4.36
CA LEU A 222 -6.98 13.84 -5.39
C LEU A 222 -8.37 13.21 -5.28
N ALA A 223 -8.43 11.91 -5.02
CA ALA A 223 -9.66 11.19 -4.76
C ALA A 223 -10.33 11.73 -3.49
N THR A 224 -9.59 11.75 -2.36
CA THR A 224 -10.11 12.21 -1.06
C THR A 224 -10.64 13.66 -1.10
N LEU A 225 -10.02 14.53 -1.89
CA LEU A 225 -10.45 15.92 -2.07
C LEU A 225 -11.58 16.08 -3.11
N GLY A 226 -12.04 15.01 -3.75
CA GLY A 226 -13.11 15.03 -4.73
C GLY A 226 -12.72 15.69 -6.06
N TYR A 227 -11.44 15.68 -6.44
CA TYR A 227 -10.99 16.15 -7.76
C TYR A 227 -11.26 15.13 -8.88
N ASN A 228 -11.48 13.87 -8.52
CA ASN A 228 -11.85 12.79 -9.40
C ASN A 228 -12.79 11.83 -8.65
N PRO A 229 -13.50 10.92 -9.34
CA PRO A 229 -14.46 10.03 -8.68
C PRO A 229 -13.79 8.81 -8.02
N ARG A 230 -12.46 8.72 -8.01
CA ARG A 230 -11.71 7.49 -7.71
C ARG A 230 -11.73 7.09 -6.24
N THR A 231 -12.39 7.82 -5.35
CA THR A 231 -12.69 7.27 -4.01
C THR A 231 -13.54 6.01 -4.14
N ARG A 232 -14.40 5.97 -5.17
CA ARG A 232 -15.25 4.85 -5.52
C ARG A 232 -15.71 5.03 -6.97
N TYR A 233 -15.01 4.44 -7.93
CA TYR A 233 -15.30 4.61 -9.36
C TYR A 233 -15.70 3.28 -10.01
N TYR A 234 -16.69 3.32 -10.90
CA TYR A 234 -17.34 2.16 -11.51
C TYR A 234 -17.20 2.10 -13.03
N GLY A 235 -16.32 2.91 -13.63
CA GLY A 235 -16.23 3.05 -15.10
C GLY A 235 -15.93 1.76 -15.89
N ALA A 236 -15.53 0.66 -15.25
CA ALA A 236 -15.32 -0.62 -15.92
C ALA A 236 -16.61 -1.45 -16.02
N THR A 237 -16.81 -2.06 -17.18
CA THR A 237 -17.82 -3.12 -17.40
C THR A 237 -17.25 -4.51 -17.10
N THR A 238 -15.95 -4.69 -17.34
CA THR A 238 -15.27 -5.98 -17.26
C THR A 238 -15.26 -6.60 -15.86
N THR A 239 -15.20 -5.78 -14.80
CA THR A 239 -15.27 -6.29 -13.42
C THR A 239 -16.61 -6.97 -13.16
N SER A 240 -17.72 -6.35 -13.56
CA SER A 240 -19.07 -6.92 -13.37
C SER A 240 -19.24 -8.23 -14.12
N SER A 241 -18.73 -8.31 -15.36
CA SER A 241 -18.82 -9.52 -16.18
C SER A 241 -17.91 -10.64 -15.69
N PHE A 242 -16.73 -10.32 -15.13
CA PHE A 242 -15.75 -11.33 -14.73
C PHE A 242 -15.96 -11.83 -13.30
N PHE A 243 -16.57 -11.04 -12.41
CA PHE A 243 -16.83 -11.45 -11.03
C PHE A 243 -17.53 -12.81 -10.89
N PRO A 244 -18.62 -13.12 -11.65
CA PRO A 244 -19.26 -14.44 -11.56
C PRO A 244 -18.36 -15.61 -11.97
N VAL A 245 -17.41 -15.40 -12.89
CA VAL A 245 -16.46 -16.44 -13.33
C VAL A 245 -15.49 -16.81 -12.22
N VAL A 246 -15.05 -15.83 -11.43
CA VAL A 246 -14.13 -16.07 -10.31
C VAL A 246 -14.89 -16.60 -9.07
N ALA A 247 -16.17 -16.28 -8.94
CA ALA A 247 -17.01 -16.71 -7.83
C ALA A 247 -17.60 -18.13 -8.00
N ALA A 248 -17.67 -18.65 -9.22
CA ALA A 248 -18.17 -19.99 -9.55
C ALA A 248 -17.13 -21.08 -9.26
#